data_AF-A0AAJ6CR15-F1
#
_entry.id   AF-A0AAJ6CR15-F1
#
_cell.length_a   1.000
_cell.length_b   1.000
_cell.length_c   1.000
_cell.angle_alpha   90.00
_cell.angle_beta   90.00
_cell.angle_gamma   90.00
#
_symmetry.space_group_name_H-M   'P 1'
#
loop_
_entity.id
_entity.type
_entity.pdbx_description
1 polymer ?
#
loop_
_entity_poly.entity_id
_entity_poly.type
_entity_poly.pdbx_seq_one_letter_code
_entity_poly.pdbx_strand_id
1 'polypeptide(L)'
;MFELHPRLQADTRILGDLPLCRVLLAQDSQYPWLILVPRVANLREIHHLAPEQQQQLMQESCAVATLMERALGPDKINVAALGNLVPQLHLHHVARFSSDAAWPGPIWGACPAIPYEEQALQGAAASWQTRLATLDGFQPFLTDNPVK
;
A
#
# COMPACT_ATOMS: atom_id res chain seq x y z
N MET A 1 12.75 -14.18 10.60
CA MET A 1 11.41 -14.40 10.00
C MET A 1 10.81 -13.04 9.69
N PHE A 2 10.08 -12.90 8.58
CA PHE A 2 9.36 -11.66 8.30
C PHE A 2 8.11 -11.57 9.17
N GLU A 3 7.88 -10.41 9.79
CA GLU A 3 6.67 -10.05 10.52
C GLU A 3 6.30 -8.62 10.17
N LEU A 4 5.01 -8.33 9.99
CA LEU A 4 4.56 -6.98 9.68
C LEU A 4 4.70 -6.11 10.94
N HIS A 5 5.27 -4.92 10.79
CA HIS A 5 5.46 -4.00 11.91
C HIS A 5 4.10 -3.65 12.56
N PRO A 6 3.98 -3.65 13.90
CA PRO A 6 2.70 -3.44 14.59
C PRO A 6 1.97 -2.15 14.19
N ARG A 7 2.72 -1.07 13.94
CA ARG A 7 2.13 0.19 13.46
C ARG A 7 1.53 0.07 12.06
N LEU A 8 2.19 -0.63 11.14
CA LEU A 8 1.62 -0.88 9.81
C LEU A 8 0.40 -1.78 9.93
N GLN A 9 0.42 -2.78 10.81
CA GLN A 9 -0.74 -3.63 11.05
C GLN A 9 -1.94 -2.86 11.63
N ALA A 10 -1.71 -1.89 12.51
CA ALA A 10 -2.76 -1.06 13.10
C ALA A 10 -3.35 -0.05 12.10
N ASP A 11 -2.49 0.58 11.29
CA ASP A 11 -2.88 1.69 10.41
C ASP A 11 -3.32 1.22 9.00
N THR A 12 -3.35 -0.09 8.74
CA THR A 12 -3.65 -0.63 7.40
C THR A 12 -4.57 -1.87 7.43
N ARG A 13 -5.12 -2.22 6.28
CA ARG A 13 -5.77 -3.51 6.01
C ARG A 13 -4.91 -4.31 5.06
N ILE A 14 -4.61 -5.57 5.39
CA ILE A 14 -3.87 -6.47 4.49
C ILE A 14 -4.78 -6.89 3.33
N LEU A 15 -4.32 -6.70 2.09
CA LEU A 15 -5.06 -7.09 0.88
C LEU A 15 -4.58 -8.42 0.33
N GLY A 16 -3.29 -8.70 0.41
CA GLY A 16 -2.68 -9.87 -0.19
C GLY A 16 -1.17 -9.72 -0.32
N ASP A 17 -0.59 -10.64 -1.07
CA ASP A 17 0.83 -10.82 -1.22
C ASP A 17 1.16 -10.93 -2.72
N LEU A 18 1.96 -10.00 -3.25
CA LEU A 18 2.71 -10.13 -4.50
C LEU A 18 3.94 -11.03 -4.28
N PRO A 19 4.68 -11.46 -5.32
CA PRO A 19 5.84 -12.33 -5.16
C PRO A 19 6.83 -11.91 -4.06
N LEU A 20 7.17 -10.62 -3.98
CA LEU A 20 8.02 -10.04 -2.94
C LEU A 20 7.22 -9.29 -1.86
N CYS A 21 6.28 -8.42 -2.25
CA CYS A 21 5.67 -7.48 -1.33
C CYS A 21 4.31 -7.93 -0.79
N ARG A 22 4.10 -7.71 0.51
CA ARG A 22 2.76 -7.61 1.06
C ARG A 22 2.11 -6.30 0.62
N VAL A 23 0.87 -6.38 0.15
CA VAL A 23 0.08 -5.23 -0.28
C VAL A 23 -0.91 -4.86 0.82
N LEU A 24 -0.85 -3.60 1.25
CA LEU A 24 -1.69 -3.04 2.30
C LEU A 24 -2.53 -1.89 1.74
N LEU A 25 -3.74 -1.71 2.27
CA LEU A 25 -4.56 -0.52 2.10
C LEU A 25 -4.40 0.35 3.35
N ALA A 26 -3.96 1.61 3.20
CA ALA A 26 -3.90 2.53 4.33
C ALA A 26 -5.31 2.86 4.83
N GLN A 27 -5.51 2.92 6.16
CA GLN A 27 -6.79 3.29 6.76
C GLN A 27 -6.97 4.82 6.87
N ASP A 28 -6.65 5.53 5.78
CA ASP A 28 -6.95 6.95 5.61
C ASP A 28 -7.80 7.13 4.35
N SER A 29 -9.10 7.32 4.57
CA SER A 29 -10.11 7.40 3.51
C SER A 29 -10.01 8.64 2.63
N GLN A 30 -9.18 9.61 3.01
CA GLN A 30 -8.97 10.84 2.24
C GLN A 30 -8.27 10.59 0.91
N TYR A 31 -7.49 9.51 0.80
CA TYR A 31 -6.68 9.24 -0.39
C TYR A 31 -6.74 7.76 -0.77
N PRO A 32 -6.86 7.40 -2.06
CA PRO A 32 -6.63 6.02 -2.48
C PRO A 32 -5.14 5.70 -2.32
N TRP A 33 -4.81 4.90 -1.30
CA TRP A 33 -3.45 4.70 -0.83
C TRP A 33 -3.12 3.24 -0.56
N LEU A 34 -2.24 2.69 -1.40
CA LEU A 34 -1.67 1.35 -1.23
C LEU A 34 -0.23 1.42 -0.72
N ILE A 35 0.19 0.43 0.05
CA ILE A 35 1.56 0.33 0.59
C ILE A 35 2.10 -1.05 0.28
N LEU A 36 3.30 -1.10 -0.31
CA LEU A 36 4.05 -2.33 -0.52
C LEU A 36 5.07 -2.52 0.60
N VAL A 37 5.11 -3.71 1.19
CA VAL A 37 6.08 -4.09 2.24
C VAL A 37 6.81 -5.35 1.78
N PRO A 38 8.08 -5.26 1.34
CA PRO A 38 8.87 -6.44 1.01
C PRO A 38 8.89 -7.44 2.16
N ARG A 39 8.55 -8.71 1.90
CA ARG A 39 8.46 -9.75 2.93
C ARG A 39 9.82 -10.35 3.29
N VAL A 40 10.78 -9.48 3.61
CA VAL A 40 12.15 -9.81 3.99
C VAL A 40 12.42 -9.19 5.35
N ALA A 41 12.98 -9.98 6.27
CA ALA A 41 13.20 -9.55 7.65
C ALA A 41 14.26 -8.44 7.74
N ASN A 42 14.09 -7.53 8.71
CA ASN A 42 15.10 -6.53 9.12
C ASN A 42 15.54 -5.53 8.03
N LEU A 43 14.70 -5.29 7.01
CA LEU A 43 14.95 -4.25 6.02
C LEU A 43 14.47 -2.88 6.48
N ARG A 44 15.25 -1.85 6.11
CA ARG A 44 14.96 -0.44 6.38
C ARG A 44 14.90 0.37 5.09
N GLU A 45 15.91 0.17 4.25
CA GLU A 45 16.08 0.90 3.01
C GLU A 45 15.97 -0.02 1.80
N ILE A 46 15.58 0.54 0.65
CA ILE A 46 15.52 -0.22 -0.61
C ILE A 46 16.89 -0.82 -0.95
N HIS A 47 17.98 -0.09 -0.71
CA HIS A 47 19.33 -0.58 -1.00
C HIS A 47 19.82 -1.69 -0.05
N HIS A 48 19.04 -2.08 0.97
CA HIS A 48 19.30 -3.28 1.79
C HIS A 48 18.79 -4.57 1.12
N LEU A 49 17.90 -4.47 0.14
CA LEU A 49 17.44 -5.62 -0.65
C LEU A 49 18.58 -6.17 -1.52
N ALA A 50 18.57 -7.47 -1.79
CA ALA A 50 19.43 -8.04 -2.82
C ALA A 50 19.10 -7.41 -4.19
N PRO A 51 20.06 -7.32 -5.13
CA PRO A 51 19.84 -6.67 -6.43
C PRO A 51 18.61 -7.18 -7.18
N GLU A 52 18.35 -8.48 -7.17
CA GLU A 52 17.21 -9.11 -7.81
C GLU A 52 15.89 -8.70 -7.12
N GLN A 53 15.91 -8.56 -5.81
CA GLN A 53 14.75 -8.11 -5.03
C GLN A 53 14.47 -6.62 -5.20
N GLN A 54 15.50 -5.79 -5.43
CA GLN A 54 15.30 -4.38 -5.79
C GLN A 54 14.59 -4.26 -7.14
N GLN A 55 15.00 -5.07 -8.12
CA GLN A 55 14.33 -5.13 -9.43
C GLN A 55 12.89 -5.63 -9.30
N GLN A 56 12.67 -6.69 -8.50
CA GLN A 56 11.32 -7.20 -8.23
C GLN A 56 10.43 -6.15 -7.54
N LEU A 57 10.95 -5.42 -6.54
CA LEU A 57 10.22 -4.32 -5.89
C LEU A 57 9.83 -3.25 -6.90
N MET A 58 10.73 -2.88 -7.81
CA MET A 58 10.43 -1.89 -8.85
C MET A 58 9.34 -2.39 -9.81
N GLN A 59 9.41 -3.65 -10.23
CA GLN A 59 8.38 -4.26 -11.09
C GLN A 59 7.00 -4.25 -10.40
N GLU A 60 6.93 -4.65 -9.14
CA GLU A 60 5.70 -4.64 -8.35
C GLU A 60 5.17 -3.22 -8.12
N SER A 61 6.07 -2.27 -7.80
CA SER A 61 5.73 -0.86 -7.63
C SER A 61 5.12 -0.26 -8.90
N CYS A 62 5.76 -0.47 -10.05
CA CYS A 62 5.26 -0.01 -11.34
C CYS A 62 3.92 -0.66 -11.70
N ALA A 63 3.74 -1.96 -11.42
CA ALA A 63 2.49 -2.67 -11.69
C ALA A 63 1.33 -2.12 -10.84
N VAL A 64 1.56 -1.89 -9.54
CA VAL A 64 0.56 -1.30 -8.64
C VAL A 64 0.25 0.15 -9.04
N ALA A 65 1.24 0.97 -9.36
CA ALA A 65 1.02 2.33 -9.81
C ALA A 65 0.20 2.38 -11.11
N THR A 66 0.53 1.53 -12.09
CA THR A 66 -0.20 1.41 -13.36
C THR A 66 -1.65 0.96 -13.14
N LEU A 67 -1.86 0.00 -12.22
CA LEU A 67 -3.19 -0.47 -11.84
C LEU A 67 -4.02 0.66 -11.22
N MET A 68 -3.45 1.40 -10.28
CA MET A 68 -4.12 2.54 -9.62
C MET A 68 -4.46 3.64 -10.63
N GLU A 69 -3.52 3.97 -11.53
CA GLU A 69 -3.72 4.98 -12.57
C GLU A 69 -4.89 4.62 -13.49
N ARG A 70 -4.90 3.40 -14.02
CA ARG A 70 -5.98 2.92 -14.89
C ARG A 70 -7.33 2.81 -14.16
N ALA A 71 -7.31 2.45 -12.89
CA ALA A 71 -8.51 2.23 -12.10
C ALA A 71 -9.22 3.53 -11.70
N LEU A 72 -8.46 4.60 -11.44
CA LEU A 72 -8.95 5.80 -10.78
C LEU A 72 -8.82 7.07 -11.62
N GLY A 73 -7.99 7.08 -12.67
CA GLY A 73 -7.69 8.28 -13.45
C GLY A 73 -7.19 9.46 -12.62
N PRO A 74 -6.20 9.30 -11.72
CA PRO A 74 -5.69 10.39 -10.91
C PRO A 74 -4.91 11.41 -11.76
N ASP A 75 -4.83 12.64 -11.27
CA ASP A 75 -3.96 13.67 -11.85
C ASP A 75 -2.48 13.29 -11.70
N LYS A 76 -2.13 12.56 -10.63
CA LYS A 76 -0.76 12.08 -10.39
C LYS A 76 -0.71 10.86 -9.46
N ILE A 77 0.24 9.95 -9.68
CA ILE A 77 0.67 8.99 -8.65
C ILE A 77 1.87 9.55 -7.87
N ASN A 78 1.82 9.49 -6.54
CA ASN A 78 2.98 9.71 -5.66
C ASN A 78 3.50 8.36 -5.16
N VAL A 79 4.82 8.16 -5.26
CA VAL A 79 5.52 6.96 -4.76
C VAL A 79 6.66 7.41 -3.84
N ALA A 80 6.76 6.86 -2.63
CA ALA A 80 7.79 7.23 -1.69
C ALA A 80 8.12 6.11 -0.69
N ALA A 81 9.41 5.94 -0.39
CA ALA A 81 9.90 5.23 0.79
C ALA A 81 10.46 6.29 1.75
N LEU A 82 9.88 6.39 2.95
CA LEU A 82 10.25 7.40 3.95
C LEU A 82 10.79 6.74 5.22
N GLY A 83 9.93 6.08 6.01
CA GLY A 83 10.37 5.23 7.12
C GLY A 83 10.94 5.93 8.35
N ASN A 84 10.80 7.25 8.51
CA ASN A 84 11.38 8.00 9.64
C ASN A 84 10.92 7.49 11.04
N LEU A 85 9.65 7.10 11.17
CA LEU A 85 9.07 6.59 12.43
C LEU A 85 8.90 5.06 12.44
N VAL A 86 8.56 4.48 11.29
CA VAL A 86 8.40 3.03 11.14
C VAL A 86 9.60 2.50 10.36
N PRO A 87 10.54 1.80 11.01
CA PRO A 87 11.82 1.45 10.41
C PRO A 87 11.73 0.31 9.39
N GLN A 88 10.65 -0.47 9.38
CA GLN A 88 10.46 -1.53 8.40
C GLN A 88 10.26 -0.92 7.02
N LEU A 89 11.04 -1.34 6.02
CA LEU A 89 10.91 -0.86 4.64
C LEU A 89 9.47 -1.00 4.14
N HIS A 90 8.89 0.10 3.69
CA HIS A 90 7.58 0.15 3.04
C HIS A 90 7.55 1.26 1.99
N LEU A 91 6.84 1.01 0.89
CA LEU A 91 6.76 1.89 -0.27
C LEU A 91 5.32 2.32 -0.51
N HIS A 92 5.05 3.60 -0.30
CA HIS A 92 3.73 4.20 -0.47
C HIS A 92 3.41 4.41 -1.95
N HIS A 93 2.15 4.18 -2.33
CA HIS A 93 1.57 4.47 -3.64
C HIS A 93 0.25 5.20 -3.42
N VAL A 94 0.17 6.46 -3.85
CA VAL A 94 -1.00 7.32 -3.58
C VAL A 94 -1.51 7.89 -4.89
N ALA A 95 -2.80 7.70 -5.18
CA ALA A 95 -3.50 8.39 -6.24
C ALA A 95 -3.89 9.80 -5.78
N ARG A 96 -3.40 10.83 -6.49
CA ARG A 96 -3.57 12.25 -6.15
C ARG A 96 -4.50 12.93 -7.14
N PHE A 97 -5.28 13.86 -6.62
CA PHE A 97 -6.22 14.67 -7.38
C PHE A 97 -6.04 16.13 -7.00
N SER A 98 -6.22 17.03 -7.95
CA SER A 98 -6.19 18.49 -7.74
C SER A 98 -7.23 18.99 -6.73
N SER A 99 -8.25 18.18 -6.46
CA SER A 99 -9.28 18.39 -5.45
C SER A 99 -8.99 17.74 -4.09
N ASP A 100 -7.91 16.97 -3.94
CA ASP A 100 -7.59 16.30 -2.67
C ASP A 100 -7.08 17.29 -1.60
N ALA A 101 -7.27 16.92 -0.33
CA ALA A 101 -7.07 17.82 0.81
C ALA A 101 -5.63 18.35 0.96
N ALA A 102 -4.64 17.66 0.37
CA ALA A 102 -3.23 18.02 0.49
C ALA A 102 -2.64 18.59 -0.80
N TRP A 103 -3.39 18.69 -1.89
CA TRP A 103 -2.87 19.17 -3.17
C TRP A 103 -2.40 20.65 -3.10
N PRO A 104 -1.25 21.02 -3.69
CA PRO A 104 -0.28 20.20 -4.45
C PRO A 104 0.85 19.60 -3.58
N GLY A 105 0.76 19.74 -2.26
CA GLY A 105 1.75 19.25 -1.31
C GLY A 105 1.73 17.72 -1.11
N PRO A 106 2.70 17.20 -0.34
CA PRO A 106 2.70 15.80 0.09
C PRO A 106 1.54 15.50 1.05
N ILE A 107 1.00 14.28 1.01
CA ILE A 107 -0.07 13.88 1.95
C ILE A 107 0.45 13.65 3.38
N TRP A 108 1.74 13.31 3.53
CA TRP A 108 2.32 12.85 4.80
C TRP A 108 2.39 13.99 5.81
N GLY A 109 1.49 13.98 6.79
CA GLY A 109 1.41 15.00 7.84
C GLY A 109 0.65 16.27 7.45
N ALA A 110 0.02 16.31 6.28
CA ALA A 110 -0.77 17.46 5.84
C ALA A 110 -2.09 17.61 6.61
N CYS A 111 -2.77 16.50 6.87
CA CYS A 111 -4.02 16.45 7.61
C CYS A 111 -4.04 15.24 8.55
N PRO A 112 -4.81 15.26 9.66
CA PRO A 112 -5.11 14.06 10.43
C PRO A 112 -5.78 13.00 9.55
N ALA A 113 -5.45 11.72 9.76
CA ALA A 113 -6.07 10.62 9.02
C ALA A 113 -7.57 10.50 9.36
N ILE A 114 -8.39 10.23 8.34
CA ILE A 114 -9.83 9.96 8.52
C ILE A 114 -10.06 8.46 8.30
N PRO A 115 -10.44 7.69 9.33
CA PRO A 115 -10.66 6.27 9.17
C PRO A 115 -11.82 6.00 8.21
N TYR A 116 -11.76 4.88 7.51
CA TYR A 116 -12.91 4.39 6.77
C TYR A 116 -14.03 3.98 7.74
N GLU A 117 -15.28 4.17 7.34
CA GLU A 117 -16.38 3.40 7.93
C GLU A 117 -16.19 1.91 7.60
N GLU A 118 -16.58 1.00 8.51
CA GLU A 118 -16.31 -0.44 8.37
C GLU A 118 -16.80 -1.01 7.03
N GLN A 119 -18.03 -0.67 6.63
CA GLN A 119 -18.59 -1.14 5.36
C GLN A 119 -17.84 -0.56 4.15
N ALA A 120 -17.40 0.69 4.23
CA ALA A 120 -16.60 1.33 3.18
C ALA A 120 -15.19 0.70 3.10
N LEU A 121 -14.59 0.36 4.23
CA LEU A 121 -13.29 -0.33 4.28
C LEU A 121 -13.38 -1.72 3.63
N GLN A 122 -14.41 -2.48 3.97
CA GLN A 122 -14.65 -3.81 3.39
C GLN A 122 -14.85 -3.71 1.87
N GLY A 123 -15.68 -2.76 1.41
CA GLY A 123 -15.91 -2.52 -0.02
C GLY A 123 -14.63 -2.09 -0.76
N ALA A 124 -13.85 -1.18 -0.18
CA ALA A 124 -12.58 -0.74 -0.74
C ALA A 124 -11.56 -1.89 -0.82
N ALA A 125 -11.43 -2.69 0.24
CA ALA A 125 -10.54 -3.84 0.27
C ALA A 125 -10.92 -4.88 -0.79
N ALA A 126 -12.21 -5.24 -0.89
CA ALA A 126 -12.70 -6.19 -1.89
C ALA A 126 -12.49 -5.70 -3.33
N SER A 127 -12.74 -4.40 -3.59
CA SER A 127 -12.48 -3.80 -4.89
C SER A 127 -11.00 -3.85 -5.26
N TRP A 128 -10.11 -3.51 -4.32
CA TRP A 128 -8.68 -3.59 -4.55
C TRP A 128 -8.18 -5.02 -4.73
N GLN A 129 -8.66 -5.97 -3.94
CA GLN A 129 -8.30 -7.39 -4.10
C GLN A 129 -8.67 -7.91 -5.49
N THR A 130 -9.86 -7.54 -6.00
CA THR A 130 -10.29 -7.90 -7.36
C THR A 130 -9.38 -7.30 -8.43
N ARG A 131 -8.97 -6.04 -8.26
CA ARG A 131 -8.04 -5.37 -9.18
C ARG A 131 -6.64 -5.97 -9.12
N LEU A 132 -6.13 -6.22 -7.91
CA LEU A 132 -4.81 -6.79 -7.67
C LEU A 132 -4.70 -8.23 -8.18
N ALA A 133 -5.80 -9.00 -8.19
CA ALA A 133 -5.84 -10.34 -8.77
C ALA A 133 -5.55 -10.38 -10.29
N THR A 134 -5.51 -9.23 -10.96
CA THR A 134 -5.06 -9.13 -12.36
C THR A 134 -3.53 -9.05 -12.51
N LEU A 135 -2.80 -8.82 -11.41
CA LEU A 135 -1.34 -8.77 -11.42
C LEU A 135 -0.75 -10.18 -11.26
N ASP A 136 0.30 -10.46 -12.02
CA ASP A 136 0.96 -11.76 -11.97
C ASP A 136 1.53 -12.06 -10.56
N GLY A 137 1.31 -13.29 -10.10
CA GLY A 137 1.76 -13.75 -8.79
C GLY A 137 1.03 -13.17 -7.57
N PHE A 138 0.00 -12.33 -7.72
CA PHE A 138 -0.78 -11.84 -6.57
C PHE A 138 -1.58 -12.97 -5.92
N GLN A 139 -1.48 -13.08 -4.60
CA GLN A 139 -2.25 -14.00 -3.76
C GLN A 139 -3.10 -13.17 -2.77
N PRO A 140 -4.44 -13.21 -2.86
CA PRO A 140 -5.29 -12.45 -1.96
C PRO A 140 -5.17 -12.97 -0.52
N PHE A 141 -5.22 -12.05 0.44
CA PHE A 141 -5.26 -12.41 1.86
C PHE A 141 -6.67 -12.87 2.21
N LEU A 142 -6.85 -14.19 2.28
CA LEU A 142 -8.11 -14.82 2.68
C LEU A 142 -8.16 -14.88 4.20
N THR A 143 -8.61 -13.80 4.84
CA THR A 143 -9.16 -13.92 6.19
C THR A 143 -10.60 -13.48 6.16
N ASP A 144 -11.46 -14.45 5.87
CA ASP A 144 -12.68 -14.61 6.65
C ASP A 144 -12.27 -14.97 8.07
N ASN A 145 -12.50 -14.08 9.02
CA ASN A 145 -12.85 -14.50 10.38
C ASN A 145 -13.66 -13.38 11.04
N PRO A 146 -14.71 -13.75 11.80
CA PRO A 146 -15.86 -12.92 12.07
C PRO A 146 -15.47 -11.75 12.98
N VAL A 147 -16.23 -10.67 12.82
CA VAL A 147 -16.46 -9.67 13.86
C VAL A 147 -16.63 -10.42 15.19
N LYS A 148 -15.72 -10.19 16.13
CA LYS A 148 -16.02 -10.43 17.54
C LYS A 148 -16.83 -9.26 18.08
#